data_AF-S3IJU7-F1
#
_entry.id   AF-S3IJU7-F1
#
_cell.length_a   1.000
_cell.length_b   1.000
_cell.length_c   1.000
_cell.angle_alpha   90.00
_cell.angle_beta   90.00
_cell.angle_gamma   90.00
#
_symmetry.space_group_name_H-M   'P 1'
#
loop_
_entity.id
_entity.type
_entity.pdbx_description
1 polymer ?
#
loop_
_entity_poly.entity_id
_entity_poly.type
_entity_poly.pdbx_seq_one_letter_code
_entity_poly.pdbx_strand_id
1 'polypeptide(L)'
;MPLQNYRDTFISCLATLKSLTSASDEYARFRWQAIYLTRDRFSYFFRGDLDGVKTSFFGQQMDVTNGAISSVPTRSIALYGATFGLNETITVYDGPQRSVIDVAHAFSEEGVEDYQAEFFYVRMSLLHATDHSRTGLGDDPLLRENTNIIFVGLEDHATADLLEGSGVGRWMATGKPMASSEWYAERYYYR
;
A
#
# COMPACT_ATOMS: atom_id res chain seq x y z
N MET A 1 7.93 19.48 15.27
CA MET A 1 8.65 18.20 15.10
C MET A 1 8.20 17.63 13.76
N PRO A 2 9.11 17.24 12.85
CA PRO A 2 8.69 16.87 11.50
C PRO A 2 7.92 15.54 11.54
N LEU A 3 6.84 15.46 10.77
CA LEU A 3 6.07 14.25 10.53
C LEU A 3 7.04 13.12 10.15
N GLN A 4 7.00 11.98 10.84
CA GLN A 4 7.55 10.74 10.25
C GLN A 4 6.83 10.57 8.91
N ASN A 5 7.59 10.65 7.83
CA ASN A 5 7.05 10.92 6.51
C ASN A 5 6.35 9.66 5.99
N TYR A 6 5.03 9.68 5.80
CA TYR A 6 4.30 8.56 5.19
C TYR A 6 4.83 8.22 3.80
N ARG A 7 5.53 9.16 3.14
CA ARG A 7 6.32 8.91 1.94
C ARG A 7 7.42 7.87 2.16
N ASP A 8 8.13 7.91 3.29
CA ASP A 8 9.20 6.93 3.58
C ASP A 8 8.60 5.53 3.77
N THR A 9 7.47 5.44 4.48
CA THR A 9 6.70 4.18 4.62
C THR A 9 6.22 3.68 3.26
N PHE A 10 5.70 4.58 2.41
CA PHE A 10 5.28 4.25 1.05
C PHE A 10 6.45 3.71 0.21
N ILE A 11 7.60 4.38 0.24
CA ILE A 11 8.81 3.97 -0.47
C ILE A 11 9.29 2.59 0.02
N SER A 12 9.26 2.35 1.34
CA SER A 12 9.60 1.06 1.93
C SER A 12 8.66 -0.05 1.42
N CYS A 13 7.34 0.17 1.46
CA CYS A 13 6.36 -0.77 0.91
C CYS A 13 6.59 -1.05 -0.57
N LEU A 14 6.89 -0.01 -1.37
CA LEU A 14 7.14 -0.15 -2.80
C LEU A 14 8.42 -0.94 -3.09
N ALA A 15 9.47 -0.73 -2.29
CA ALA A 15 10.71 -1.50 -2.37
C ALA A 15 10.48 -2.98 -2.05
N THR A 16 9.71 -3.28 -0.99
CA THR A 16 9.32 -4.66 -0.63
C THR A 16 8.50 -5.30 -1.75
N LEU A 17 7.47 -4.62 -2.26
CA LEU A 17 6.68 -5.12 -3.40
C LEU A 17 7.54 -5.41 -4.63
N LYS A 18 8.49 -4.52 -4.95
CA LYS A 18 9.45 -4.74 -6.04
C LYS A 18 10.27 -6.02 -5.79
N SER A 19 10.82 -6.19 -4.58
CA SER A 19 11.57 -7.39 -4.18
C SER A 19 10.74 -8.67 -4.36
N LEU A 20 9.48 -8.65 -3.92
CA LEU A 20 8.55 -9.80 -4.01
C LEU A 20 8.15 -10.17 -5.46
N THR A 21 8.26 -9.24 -6.40
CA THR A 21 8.07 -9.51 -7.84
C THR A 21 9.32 -10.03 -8.54
N SER A 22 10.49 -9.92 -7.90
CA SER A 22 11.72 -10.61 -8.29
C SER A 22 11.87 -11.91 -7.49
N ALA A 23 12.68 -12.86 -7.97
CA ALA A 23 12.93 -14.12 -7.28
C ALA A 23 13.61 -13.85 -5.91
N SER A 24 12.81 -13.64 -4.88
CA SER A 24 13.27 -13.31 -3.52
C SER A 24 13.41 -14.58 -2.70
N ASP A 25 14.63 -14.84 -2.25
CA ASP A 25 14.95 -15.92 -1.30
C ASP A 25 14.75 -15.47 0.17
N GLU A 26 14.42 -14.20 0.39
CA GLU A 26 14.25 -13.59 1.72
C GLU A 26 13.00 -14.10 2.43
N TYR A 27 11.99 -14.54 1.68
CA TYR A 27 10.69 -14.93 2.21
C TYR A 27 10.40 -16.39 1.92
N ALA A 28 10.15 -17.17 2.98
CA ALA A 28 9.69 -18.54 2.87
C ALA A 28 8.29 -18.64 2.27
N ARG A 29 7.42 -17.67 2.59
CA ARG A 29 6.06 -17.52 2.02
C ARG A 29 5.67 -16.07 2.01
N PHE A 30 4.89 -15.67 1.01
CA PHE A 30 4.30 -14.35 0.99
C PHE A 30 2.94 -14.34 0.31
N ARG A 31 2.11 -13.39 0.70
CA ARG A 31 0.94 -12.96 -0.07
C ARG A 31 0.90 -11.45 -0.05
N TRP A 32 0.70 -10.85 -1.22
CA TRP A 32 0.60 -9.40 -1.33
C TRP A 32 -0.45 -8.98 -2.35
N GLN A 33 -0.96 -7.78 -2.16
CA GLN A 33 -1.87 -7.09 -3.04
C GLN A 33 -1.50 -5.60 -3.06
N ALA A 34 -1.52 -5.01 -4.24
CA ALA A 34 -1.44 -3.57 -4.40
C ALA A 34 -2.53 -3.09 -5.35
N ILE A 35 -3.21 -2.01 -4.96
CA ILE A 35 -4.22 -1.36 -5.80
C ILE A 35 -3.84 0.11 -5.87
N TYR A 36 -3.75 0.63 -7.09
CA TYR A 36 -3.49 2.04 -7.33
C TYR A 36 -4.66 2.63 -8.10
N LEU A 37 -5.36 3.56 -7.46
CA LEU A 37 -6.42 4.35 -8.05
C LEU A 37 -5.83 5.73 -8.37
N THR A 38 -5.63 6.01 -9.66
CA THR A 38 -5.16 7.33 -10.13
C THR A 38 -6.29 8.35 -10.10
N ARG A 39 -5.93 9.64 -10.11
CA ARG A 39 -6.87 10.73 -10.45
C ARG A 39 -7.42 10.57 -11.86
N ASP A 40 -6.54 10.08 -12.73
CA ASP A 40 -6.78 10.03 -14.16
C ASP A 40 -7.51 8.74 -14.56
N ARG A 41 -7.28 8.35 -15.81
CA ARG A 41 -8.00 7.33 -16.54
C ARG A 41 -7.77 5.89 -16.06
N PHE A 42 -6.71 5.58 -15.33
CA PHE A 42 -6.27 4.18 -15.17
C PHE A 42 -6.13 3.74 -13.72
N SER A 43 -6.88 2.70 -13.34
CA SER A 43 -6.64 1.99 -12.08
C SER A 43 -5.84 0.72 -12.31
N TYR A 44 -4.92 0.41 -11.39
CA TYR A 44 -4.03 -0.75 -11.48
C TYR A 44 -4.25 -1.68 -10.30
N PHE A 45 -4.30 -2.98 -10.58
CA PHE A 45 -4.55 -4.04 -9.62
C PHE A 45 -3.49 -5.12 -9.75
N PHE A 46 -2.73 -5.32 -8.68
CA PHE A 46 -1.67 -6.32 -8.62
C PHE A 46 -1.88 -7.24 -7.43
N ARG A 47 -1.55 -8.51 -7.61
CA ARG A 47 -1.44 -9.48 -6.51
C ARG A 47 -0.37 -10.51 -6.81
N GLY A 48 0.20 -11.06 -5.76
CA GLY A 48 1.10 -12.19 -5.86
C GLY A 48 1.11 -13.01 -4.60
N ASP A 49 1.47 -14.28 -4.76
CA ASP A 49 1.61 -15.20 -3.67
C ASP A 49 2.68 -16.26 -3.97
N LEU A 50 3.38 -16.64 -2.91
CA LEU A 50 4.31 -17.75 -2.83
C LEU A 50 3.88 -18.65 -1.68
N ASP A 51 3.51 -19.88 -2.01
CA ASP A 51 3.21 -20.94 -1.04
C ASP A 51 3.98 -22.21 -1.42
N GLY A 52 5.13 -22.41 -0.76
CA GLY A 52 6.06 -23.48 -1.10
C GLY A 52 6.67 -23.28 -2.48
N VAL A 53 6.45 -24.24 -3.38
CA VAL A 53 7.00 -24.21 -4.76
C VAL A 53 6.08 -23.46 -5.74
N LYS A 54 4.86 -23.13 -5.32
CA LYS A 54 3.89 -22.47 -6.19
C LYS A 54 4.03 -20.96 -6.06
N THR A 55 4.34 -20.31 -7.17
CA THR A 55 4.37 -18.86 -7.29
C THR A 55 3.30 -18.40 -8.30
N SER A 56 2.44 -17.48 -7.89
CA SER A 56 1.49 -16.83 -8.79
C SER A 56 1.60 -15.32 -8.72
N PHE A 57 1.50 -14.70 -9.88
CA PHE A 57 1.51 -13.25 -10.04
C PHE A 57 0.42 -12.85 -11.01
N PHE A 58 -0.26 -11.75 -10.70
CA PHE A 58 -1.32 -11.19 -11.52
C PHE A 58 -1.25 -9.67 -11.50
N GLY A 59 -1.37 -9.06 -12.67
CA GLY A 59 -1.41 -7.62 -12.85
C GLY A 59 -2.47 -7.26 -13.89
N GLN A 60 -3.30 -6.27 -13.56
CA GLN A 60 -4.39 -5.80 -14.40
C GLN A 60 -4.46 -4.28 -14.36
N GLN A 61 -4.79 -3.68 -15.49
CA GLN A 61 -5.15 -2.28 -15.61
C GLN A 61 -6.62 -2.20 -16.02
N MET A 62 -7.34 -1.23 -15.45
CA MET A 62 -8.70 -0.87 -15.81
C MET A 62 -8.72 0.58 -16.27
N ASP A 63 -9.28 0.79 -17.45
CA ASP A 63 -9.64 2.11 -17.94
C ASP A 63 -10.98 2.53 -17.33
N VAL A 64 -10.98 3.54 -16.48
CA VAL A 64 -12.18 3.99 -15.77
C VAL A 64 -13.18 4.70 -16.69
N THR A 65 -12.76 5.14 -17.88
CA THR A 65 -13.63 5.88 -18.81
C THR A 65 -14.53 4.98 -19.65
N ASN A 66 -14.08 3.75 -19.94
CA ASN A 66 -14.80 2.81 -20.80
C ASN A 66 -14.92 1.39 -20.20
N GLY A 67 -14.36 1.17 -19.01
CA GLY A 67 -14.36 -0.13 -18.33
C GLY A 67 -13.44 -1.19 -18.96
N ALA A 68 -12.62 -0.83 -19.94
CA ALA A 68 -11.74 -1.78 -20.61
C ALA A 68 -10.67 -2.30 -19.64
N ILE A 69 -10.46 -3.62 -19.67
CA ILE A 69 -9.53 -4.32 -18.81
C ILE A 69 -8.40 -4.89 -19.68
N SER A 70 -7.16 -4.67 -19.25
CA SER A 70 -5.98 -5.24 -19.89
C SER A 70 -5.02 -5.85 -18.86
N SER A 71 -4.27 -6.85 -19.29
CA SER A 71 -3.20 -7.45 -18.48
C SER A 71 -1.98 -6.55 -18.48
N VAL A 72 -1.33 -6.39 -17.32
CA VAL A 72 -0.08 -5.65 -17.18
C VAL A 72 0.98 -6.51 -16.46
N PRO A 73 2.26 -6.41 -16.83
CA PRO A 73 3.33 -7.13 -16.14
C PRO A 73 3.41 -6.72 -14.67
N THR A 74 3.49 -7.69 -13.75
CA THR A 74 3.58 -7.41 -12.30
C THR A 74 4.84 -6.63 -11.92
N ARG A 75 5.95 -6.83 -12.64
CA ARG A 75 7.18 -6.02 -12.49
C ARG A 75 6.97 -4.52 -12.70
N SER A 76 5.88 -4.11 -13.36
CA SER A 76 5.54 -2.70 -13.56
C SER A 76 4.96 -2.04 -12.32
N ILE A 77 4.67 -2.78 -11.25
CA ILE A 77 4.16 -2.23 -9.98
C ILE A 77 5.04 -1.11 -9.42
N ALA A 78 6.37 -1.28 -9.50
CA ALA A 78 7.33 -0.28 -9.03
C ALA A 78 7.24 1.01 -9.86
N LEU A 79 7.02 0.90 -11.17
CA LEU A 79 6.89 2.04 -12.06
C LEU A 79 5.57 2.79 -11.79
N TYR A 80 4.44 2.09 -11.71
CA TYR A 80 3.16 2.73 -11.44
C TYR A 80 3.07 3.27 -10.01
N GLY A 81 3.62 2.56 -9.02
CA GLY A 81 3.73 3.11 -7.66
C GLY A 81 4.64 4.34 -7.59
N ALA A 82 5.70 4.41 -8.38
CA ALA A 82 6.54 5.60 -8.41
C ALA A 82 5.77 6.87 -8.85
N THR A 83 4.73 6.76 -9.67
CA THR A 83 3.92 7.92 -10.04
C THR A 83 3.09 8.42 -8.85
N PHE A 84 2.52 7.53 -8.04
CA PHE A 84 1.91 7.92 -6.75
C PHE A 84 2.92 8.61 -5.83
N GLY A 85 4.18 8.17 -5.87
CA GLY A 85 5.27 8.80 -5.12
C GLY A 85 5.56 10.26 -5.51
N LEU A 86 5.00 10.77 -6.62
CA LEU A 86 5.17 12.16 -7.06
C LEU A 86 4.18 13.13 -6.42
N ASN A 87 3.14 12.62 -5.74
CA ASN A 87 2.20 13.45 -4.98
C ASN A 87 2.94 14.38 -4.02
N GLU A 88 2.52 15.64 -3.91
CA GLU A 88 3.17 16.60 -3.03
C GLU A 88 2.94 16.23 -1.57
N THR A 89 1.68 15.91 -1.23
CA THR A 89 1.31 15.39 0.09
C THR A 89 0.97 13.91 0.00
N ILE A 90 1.61 13.11 0.87
CA ILE A 90 1.29 11.68 1.06
C ILE A 90 0.97 11.47 2.53
N THR A 91 -0.18 10.87 2.78
CA THR A 91 -0.66 10.52 4.12
C THR A 91 -1.40 9.19 4.07
N VAL A 92 -1.98 8.76 5.18
CA VAL A 92 -2.63 7.46 5.33
C VAL A 92 -4.06 7.63 5.81
N TYR A 93 -4.94 6.80 5.27
CA TYR A 93 -6.30 6.65 5.74
C TYR A 93 -6.34 5.97 7.12
N ASP A 94 -7.01 6.59 8.07
CA ASP A 94 -7.24 6.13 9.45
C ASP A 94 -8.74 6.17 9.82
N GLY A 95 -9.61 6.15 8.81
CA GLY A 95 -11.07 6.10 8.99
C GLY A 95 -11.63 4.68 9.25
N PRO A 96 -12.97 4.52 9.19
CA PRO A 96 -13.65 3.25 9.39
C PRO A 96 -13.18 2.13 8.43
N GLN A 97 -13.31 0.88 8.85
CA GLN A 97 -12.85 -0.23 8.01
C GLN A 97 -13.66 -0.34 6.70
N ARG A 98 -13.04 -0.01 5.56
CA ARG A 98 -13.67 0.03 4.22
C ARG A 98 -12.73 -0.47 3.13
N SER A 99 -13.25 -0.84 1.95
CA SER A 99 -12.36 -1.11 0.81
C SER A 99 -11.73 0.18 0.30
N VAL A 100 -10.56 0.11 -0.35
CA VAL A 100 -9.94 1.30 -0.96
C VAL A 100 -10.86 1.99 -1.98
N ILE A 101 -11.74 1.22 -2.63
CA ILE A 101 -12.74 1.76 -3.57
C ILE A 101 -13.80 2.56 -2.83
N ASP A 102 -14.32 2.04 -1.71
CA ASP A 102 -15.32 2.76 -0.89
C ASP A 102 -14.72 4.01 -0.23
N VAL A 103 -13.43 3.95 0.14
CA VAL A 103 -12.69 5.12 0.62
C VAL A 103 -12.59 6.16 -0.51
N ALA A 104 -12.09 5.78 -1.68
CA ALA A 104 -11.97 6.69 -2.82
C ALA A 104 -13.33 7.31 -3.21
N HIS A 105 -14.39 6.51 -3.21
CA HIS A 105 -15.75 6.98 -3.47
C HIS A 105 -16.20 8.03 -2.46
N ALA A 106 -15.99 7.79 -1.16
CA ALA A 106 -16.37 8.75 -0.13
C ALA A 106 -15.61 10.08 -0.24
N PHE A 107 -14.33 10.05 -0.64
CA PHE A 107 -13.57 11.26 -0.94
C PHE A 107 -14.12 12.00 -2.17
N SER A 108 -14.61 11.27 -3.17
CA SER A 108 -15.26 11.85 -4.34
C SER A 108 -16.67 12.40 -4.05
N GLU A 109 -17.42 11.81 -3.12
CA GLU A 109 -18.79 12.23 -2.77
C GLU A 109 -18.83 13.39 -1.79
N GLU A 110 -17.98 13.38 -0.76
CA GLU A 110 -17.82 14.54 0.14
C GLU A 110 -17.00 15.66 -0.51
N GLY A 111 -16.32 15.34 -1.61
CA GLY A 111 -15.50 16.25 -2.35
C GLY A 111 -16.32 17.23 -3.18
N VAL A 112 -16.24 18.50 -2.79
CA VAL A 112 -16.29 19.63 -3.74
C VAL A 112 -15.37 19.27 -4.93
N GLU A 113 -15.74 19.59 -6.18
CA GLU A 113 -15.08 19.15 -7.42
C GLU A 113 -13.52 19.27 -7.47
N ASP A 114 -12.92 19.97 -6.51
CA ASP A 114 -11.50 20.28 -6.35
C ASP A 114 -10.65 19.20 -5.63
N TYR A 115 -11.24 18.18 -4.98
CA TYR A 115 -10.44 17.15 -4.26
C TYR A 115 -10.02 15.98 -5.15
N GLN A 116 -9.00 16.17 -5.98
CA GLN A 116 -8.42 15.10 -6.79
C GLN A 116 -7.40 14.31 -5.96
N ALA A 117 -7.87 13.31 -5.21
CA ALA A 117 -7.01 12.42 -4.43
C ALA A 117 -6.66 11.14 -5.20
N GLU A 118 -5.43 10.66 -5.02
CA GLU A 118 -5.02 9.31 -5.42
C GLU A 118 -4.98 8.38 -4.23
N PHE A 119 -5.18 7.09 -4.51
CA PHE A 119 -5.17 6.08 -3.47
C PHE A 119 -4.23 4.94 -3.85
N PHE A 120 -3.31 4.62 -2.96
CA PHE A 120 -2.45 3.46 -3.10
C PHE A 120 -2.66 2.52 -1.93
N TYR A 121 -3.28 1.38 -2.19
CA TYR A 121 -3.51 0.34 -1.20
C TYR A 121 -2.39 -0.69 -1.27
N VAL A 122 -1.83 -1.05 -0.11
CA VAL A 122 -0.87 -2.14 0.04
C VAL A 122 -1.33 -3.08 1.12
N ARG A 123 -1.43 -4.36 0.77
CA ARG A 123 -1.56 -5.44 1.73
C ARG A 123 -0.45 -6.44 1.53
N MET A 124 0.23 -6.81 2.61
CA MET A 124 1.30 -7.81 2.60
C MET A 124 1.16 -8.71 3.82
N SER A 125 1.42 -10.00 3.65
CA SER A 125 1.58 -10.99 4.72
C SER A 125 2.82 -11.78 4.37
N LEU A 126 3.92 -11.49 5.05
CA LEU A 126 5.24 -12.01 4.74
C LEU A 126 5.71 -12.94 5.85
N LEU A 127 6.34 -14.04 5.47
CA LEU A 127 6.99 -14.99 6.36
C LEU A 127 8.43 -15.10 5.90
N HIS A 128 9.37 -14.58 6.69
CA HIS A 128 10.79 -14.58 6.32
C HIS A 128 11.34 -16.01 6.31
N ALA A 129 12.26 -16.28 5.39
CA ALA A 129 13.10 -17.46 5.45
C ALA A 129 14.11 -17.26 6.60
N THR A 130 14.12 -18.15 7.59
CA THR A 130 15.13 -18.14 8.67
C THR A 130 16.52 -18.33 8.09
N ASP A 131 17.44 -17.41 8.37
CA ASP A 131 18.88 -17.64 8.23
C ASP A 131 19.49 -17.79 9.63
N HIS A 132 19.45 -19.00 10.19
CA HIS A 132 20.29 -19.37 11.33
C HIS A 132 21.49 -20.18 10.85
N SER A 133 22.47 -19.48 10.27
CA SER A 133 23.81 -20.01 10.10
C SER A 133 24.91 -19.07 10.58
N ARG A 134 24.72 -18.44 11.76
CA ARG A 134 25.90 -17.92 12.49
C ARG A 134 25.82 -17.73 14.01
N THR A 135 25.03 -18.53 14.73
CA THR A 135 25.30 -18.91 16.14
C THR A 135 24.27 -19.92 16.58
N GLY A 136 24.72 -21.16 16.81
CA GLY A 136 23.87 -22.32 17.01
C GLY A 136 23.08 -22.32 18.32
N LEU A 137 21.81 -22.69 18.18
CA LEU A 137 20.91 -23.40 19.11
C LEU A 137 19.61 -23.54 18.30
N GLY A 138 19.30 -24.72 17.78
CA GLY A 138 18.11 -24.92 16.97
C GLY A 138 16.82 -24.81 17.79
N ASP A 139 15.94 -23.88 17.42
CA ASP A 139 14.50 -23.71 17.76
C ASP A 139 14.05 -22.36 17.17
N ASP A 140 13.85 -22.27 15.84
CA ASP A 140 13.90 -20.99 15.11
C ASP A 140 12.50 -20.42 14.75
N PRO A 141 11.99 -19.38 15.45
CA PRO A 141 10.71 -18.77 15.15
C PRO A 141 10.76 -17.93 13.86
N LEU A 142 10.07 -18.38 12.80
CA LEU A 142 9.94 -17.61 11.55
C LEU A 142 9.27 -16.25 11.82
N LEU A 143 9.93 -15.18 11.38
CA LEU A 143 9.45 -13.81 11.52
C LEU A 143 8.26 -13.56 10.58
N ARG A 144 7.15 -13.08 11.13
CA ARG A 144 5.96 -12.68 10.36
C ARG A 144 5.79 -11.17 10.33
N GLU A 145 5.57 -10.62 9.15
CA GLU A 145 5.22 -9.22 8.91
C GLU A 145 3.84 -9.13 8.26
N ASN A 146 3.00 -8.18 8.69
CA ASN A 146 1.71 -7.90 8.04
C ASN A 146 1.53 -6.40 7.80
N THR A 147 1.16 -6.04 6.58
CA THR A 147 0.93 -4.65 6.18
C THR A 147 -0.47 -4.55 5.58
N ASN A 148 -1.21 -3.49 5.91
CA ASN A 148 -2.53 -3.21 5.37
C ASN A 148 -2.82 -1.70 5.37
N ILE A 149 -2.25 -0.97 4.41
CA ILE A 149 -2.24 0.49 4.41
C ILE A 149 -2.96 1.01 3.17
N ILE A 150 -3.81 2.03 3.34
CA ILE A 150 -4.29 2.87 2.24
C ILE A 150 -3.56 4.21 2.35
N PHE A 151 -2.65 4.46 1.42
CA PHE A 151 -2.03 5.77 1.24
C PHE A 151 -2.98 6.67 0.44
N VAL A 152 -3.04 7.93 0.83
CA VAL A 152 -3.79 8.98 0.15
C VAL A 152 -2.79 10.03 -0.31
N GLY A 153 -2.80 10.29 -1.62
CA GLY A 153 -1.90 11.23 -2.29
C GLY A 153 -2.67 12.44 -2.79
N LEU A 154 -2.13 13.63 -2.56
CA LEU A 154 -2.69 14.90 -3.02
C LEU A 154 -1.69 15.62 -3.91
N GLU A 155 -2.21 16.26 -4.96
CA GLU A 155 -1.38 16.92 -5.98
C GLU A 155 -0.65 18.12 -5.40
N ASP A 156 -1.34 18.90 -4.55
CA ASP A 156 -0.83 20.12 -3.97
C ASP A 156 -1.23 20.32 -2.49
N HIS A 157 -0.52 21.24 -1.80
CA HIS A 157 -0.84 21.62 -0.42
C HIS A 157 -2.18 22.33 -0.23
N ALA A 158 -2.68 23.09 -1.21
CA ALA A 158 -3.95 23.80 -1.06
C ALA A 158 -5.13 22.80 -0.96
N THR A 159 -5.05 21.71 -1.73
CA THR A 159 -5.99 20.58 -1.63
C THR A 159 -5.90 19.88 -0.27
N ALA A 160 -4.70 19.80 0.32
CA ALA A 160 -4.52 19.26 1.67
C ALA A 160 -5.17 20.15 2.74
N ASP A 161 -4.98 21.47 2.67
CA ASP A 161 -5.59 22.44 3.59
C ASP A 161 -7.12 22.41 3.52
N LEU A 162 -7.66 22.30 2.30
CA LEU A 162 -9.09 22.15 2.07
C LEU A 162 -9.61 20.84 2.71
N LEU A 163 -8.86 19.74 2.58
CA LEU A 163 -9.23 18.45 3.15
C LEU A 163 -9.30 18.50 4.68
N GLU A 164 -8.38 19.20 5.35
CA GLU A 164 -8.42 19.36 6.81
C GLU A 164 -9.73 19.97 7.32
N GLY A 165 -10.37 20.84 6.51
CA GLY A 165 -11.66 21.45 6.83
C GLY A 165 -12.89 20.56 6.54
N SER A 166 -12.72 19.43 5.88
CA SER A 166 -13.79 18.55 5.41
C SER A 166 -14.16 17.42 6.39
N GLY A 167 -15.26 16.69 6.13
CA GLY A 167 -15.65 15.50 6.88
C GLY A 167 -14.63 14.36 6.74
N VAL A 168 -14.25 14.04 5.50
CA VAL A 168 -13.21 13.06 5.14
C VAL A 168 -11.82 13.42 5.66
N GLY A 169 -11.51 14.70 5.87
CA GLY A 169 -10.25 15.13 6.50
C GLY A 169 -10.01 14.49 7.87
N ARG A 170 -11.08 14.18 8.60
CA ARG A 170 -11.00 13.48 9.90
C ARG A 170 -10.56 12.03 9.79
N TRP A 171 -10.65 11.44 8.60
CA TRP A 171 -10.18 10.09 8.31
C TRP A 171 -8.72 10.07 7.87
N MET A 172 -8.06 11.23 7.82
CA MET A 172 -6.66 11.34 7.47
C MET A 172 -5.81 11.34 8.73
N ALA A 173 -4.69 10.60 8.69
CA ALA A 173 -3.76 10.60 9.81
C ALA A 173 -3.04 11.95 9.92
N THR A 174 -3.24 12.66 11.04
CA THR A 174 -2.70 14.02 11.30
C THR A 174 -1.41 14.03 12.14
N GLY A 175 -0.95 12.87 12.60
CA GLY A 175 0.27 12.72 13.40
C GLY A 175 0.85 11.31 13.29
N LYS A 176 2.12 11.16 13.68
CA LYS A 176 2.95 9.92 13.67
C LYS A 176 2.15 8.63 13.79
N PRO A 177 2.64 7.51 13.21
CA PRO A 177 1.90 6.25 13.18
C PRO A 177 1.73 5.71 14.60
N MET A 178 0.66 6.13 15.29
CA MET A 178 -0.01 5.23 16.19
C MET A 178 -0.57 4.19 15.28
N ALA A 179 -0.08 2.97 15.45
CA ALA A 179 -0.63 1.83 14.78
C ALA A 179 -2.16 1.91 14.94
N SER A 180 -2.88 2.24 13.86
CA SER A 180 -4.32 2.04 13.84
C SER A 180 -4.52 0.61 14.30
N SER A 181 -5.33 0.40 15.34
CA SER A 181 -5.50 -0.91 15.98
C SER A 181 -5.94 -2.01 14.99
N GLU A 182 -6.37 -1.62 13.78
CA GLU A 182 -6.85 -2.51 12.72
C GLU A 182 -6.08 -2.41 11.39
N TRP A 183 -5.36 -1.32 11.11
CA TRP A 183 -4.75 -1.06 9.80
C TRP A 183 -3.21 -1.13 9.79
N TYR A 184 -2.55 -0.88 10.91
CA TYR A 184 -1.09 -0.97 11.00
C TYR A 184 -0.69 -2.15 11.88
N ALA A 185 -0.07 -3.17 11.26
CA ALA A 185 0.42 -4.35 11.95
C ALA A 185 1.89 -4.64 11.61
N GLU A 186 2.77 -3.65 11.73
CA GLU A 186 4.16 -4.00 12.06
C GLU A 186 4.17 -4.65 13.44
N ARG A 187 4.07 -5.97 13.42
CA ARG A 187 4.27 -6.82 14.57
C ARG A 187 5.01 -8.03 14.05
N TYR A 188 6.32 -7.93 14.11
CA TYR A 188 7.19 -9.08 14.13
C TYR A 188 6.67 -10.05 15.19
N TYR A 189 5.98 -11.09 14.74
CA TYR A 189 5.53 -12.17 15.61
C TYR A 189 6.51 -13.32 15.49
N TYR A 190 7.21 -13.60 16.58
CA TYR A 190 7.88 -14.88 16.78
C TYR A 190 6.79 -15.93 17.07
N ARG A 191 6.93 -17.12 16.49
CA ARG A 191 6.01 -18.24 16.71
C ARG A 191 6.60 -19.26 17.66
#